data_AF-A0A511W4J7-F1
#
_entry.id   AF-A0A511W4J7-F1
#
_cell.length_a   1.000
_cell.length_b   1.000
_cell.length_c   1.000
_cell.angle_alpha   90.00
_cell.angle_beta   90.00
_cell.angle_gamma   90.00
#
_symmetry.space_group_name_H-M   'P 1'
#
loop_
_entity.id
_entity.type
_entity.pdbx_description
1 polymer ?
#
loop_
_entity_poly.entity_id
_entity_poly.type
_entity_poly.pdbx_seq_one_letter_code
_entity_poly.pdbx_strand_id
1 'polypeptide(L)'
;MLIGGIKLKLFAKVLVFIGIVSVLIGLIPVFFIYPNEDWDSFLEFVNYMMLEADERLLWQVGAVIWVLGIWRLRKERKKGRIFY
;
A
#
# COMPACT_ATOMS: atom_id res chain seq x y z
N MET A 1 -12.64 -13.05 25.79
CA MET A 1 -12.47 -12.98 24.31
C MET A 1 -12.38 -11.55 23.74
N LEU A 2 -12.61 -10.48 24.51
CA LEU A 2 -12.67 -9.09 24.01
C LEU A 2 -11.32 -8.42 23.70
N ILE A 3 -10.24 -8.79 24.40
CA ILE A 3 -8.92 -8.14 24.27
C ILE A 3 -8.25 -8.48 22.92
N GLY A 4 -8.49 -9.69 22.40
CA GLY A 4 -7.92 -10.14 21.11
C GLY A 4 -8.44 -9.35 19.90
N GLY A 5 -9.74 -9.03 19.89
CA GLY A 5 -10.37 -8.29 18.79
C GLY A 5 -9.92 -6.83 18.67
N ILE A 6 -9.65 -6.18 19.81
CA ILE A 6 -9.15 -4.78 19.82
C ILE A 6 -7.71 -4.73 19.28
N LYS A 7 -6.84 -5.64 19.73
CA LYS A 7 -5.45 -5.75 19.25
C LYS A 7 -5.41 -6.04 17.73
N LEU A 8 -6.31 -6.89 17.23
CA LEU A 8 -6.37 -7.23 15.80
C LEU A 8 -6.84 -6.06 14.93
N LYS A 9 -7.83 -5.30 15.39
CA LYS A 9 -8.32 -4.09 14.70
C LYS A 9 -7.25 -3.01 14.67
N LEU A 10 -6.53 -2.81 15.77
CA LEU A 10 -5.43 -1.84 15.83
C LEU A 10 -4.29 -2.23 14.89
N PHE A 11 -3.88 -3.50 14.90
CA PHE A 11 -2.87 -4.02 13.99
C PHE A 11 -3.25 -3.81 12.51
N ALA A 12 -4.50 -4.09 12.14
CA ALA A 12 -4.96 -3.88 10.78
C ALA A 12 -4.97 -2.38 10.38
N LYS A 13 -5.30 -1.47 11.32
CA LYS A 13 -5.17 -0.01 11.07
C LYS A 13 -3.72 0.41 10.88
N VAL A 14 -2.80 -0.13 11.69
CA VAL A 14 -1.36 0.15 11.56
C VAL A 14 -0.83 -0.34 10.21
N LEU A 15 -1.20 -1.55 9.78
CA LEU A 15 -0.86 -2.04 8.44
C LEU A 15 -1.37 -1.13 7.32
N VAL A 16 -2.63 -0.69 7.42
CA VAL A 16 -3.19 0.27 6.45
C VAL A 16 -2.38 1.57 6.42
N PHE A 17 -2.07 2.11 7.59
CA PHE A 17 -1.33 3.36 7.70
C PHE A 17 0.09 3.24 7.12
N ILE A 18 0.83 2.19 7.50
CA ILE A 18 2.17 1.92 6.96
C ILE A 18 2.10 1.74 5.45
N GLY A 19 1.14 0.95 4.94
CA GLY A 19 0.96 0.75 3.51
C GLY A 19 0.71 2.05 2.75
N ILE A 20 -0.17 2.93 3.26
CA ILE A 20 -0.43 4.25 2.66
C ILE A 20 0.84 5.10 2.65
N VAL A 21 1.55 5.20 3.77
CA VAL A 21 2.76 6.02 3.88
C VAL A 21 3.84 5.51 2.92
N SER A 22 4.07 4.20 2.85
CA SER A 22 5.03 3.61 1.91
C SER A 22 4.66 3.87 0.45
N VAL A 23 3.38 3.77 0.08
CA VAL A 23 2.90 4.12 -1.26
C VAL A 23 3.16 5.59 -1.57
N LEU A 24 2.77 6.49 -0.66
CA LEU A 24 2.92 7.92 -0.88
C LEU A 24 4.39 8.32 -1.07
N ILE A 25 5.28 7.82 -0.22
CA ILE A 25 6.72 8.11 -0.31
C ILE A 25 7.31 7.53 -1.60
N GLY A 26 6.98 6.28 -1.95
CA GLY A 26 7.55 5.62 -3.13
C GLY A 26 7.00 6.17 -4.45
N LEU A 27 5.86 6.84 -4.42
CA LEU A 27 5.30 7.56 -5.57
C LEU A 27 5.87 8.97 -5.75
N ILE A 28 6.59 9.54 -4.78
CA ILE A 28 7.24 10.85 -4.95
C ILE A 28 8.17 10.85 -6.19
N PRO A 29 9.14 9.93 -6.33
CA PRO A 29 10.02 9.93 -7.50
C PRO A 29 9.24 9.72 -8.81
N VAL A 30 8.19 8.88 -8.77
CA VAL A 30 7.29 8.60 -9.90
C VAL A 30 6.60 9.85 -10.45
N PHE A 31 6.21 10.79 -9.59
CA PHE A 31 5.50 12.00 -10.02
C PHE A 31 6.39 13.24 -10.20
N PHE A 32 7.54 13.30 -9.51
CA PHE A 32 8.34 14.52 -9.43
C PHE A 32 9.76 14.39 -9.97
N ILE A 33 10.30 13.18 -10.07
CA ILE A 33 11.70 12.95 -10.50
C ILE A 33 11.70 12.34 -11.90
N TYR A 34 11.21 11.10 -12.04
CA TYR A 34 11.31 10.37 -13.29
C TYR A 34 10.62 11.05 -14.47
N PRO A 35 9.44 11.71 -14.36
CA PRO A 35 8.82 12.36 -15.52
C PRO A 35 9.67 13.48 -16.15
N ASN A 36 10.67 13.98 -15.43
CA ASN A 36 11.58 15.03 -15.92
C ASN A 36 12.86 14.46 -16.56
N GLU A 37 13.00 13.13 -16.63
CA GLU A 37 14.08 12.46 -17.36
C GLU A 37 13.71 12.27 -18.84
N ASP A 38 14.73 12.09 -19.68
CA ASP A 38 14.56 11.88 -21.11
C ASP A 38 14.13 10.43 -21.39
N TRP A 39 12.83 10.22 -21.62
CA TRP A 39 12.27 8.92 -22.00
C TRP A 39 11.98 8.87 -23.50
N ASP A 40 12.38 7.80 -24.17
CA ASP A 40 12.10 7.63 -25.59
C ASP A 40 10.62 7.29 -25.83
N SER A 41 9.94 6.70 -24.84
CA SER A 41 8.50 6.42 -24.93
C SER A 41 7.82 6.32 -23.56
N PHE A 42 6.49 6.51 -23.55
CA PHE A 42 5.68 6.26 -22.35
C PHE A 42 5.76 4.80 -21.87
N LEU A 43 5.91 3.85 -22.80
CA LEU A 43 6.04 2.43 -22.46
C LEU A 43 7.33 2.17 -21.68
N GLU A 44 8.43 2.78 -22.10
CA GLU A 44 9.73 2.70 -21.43
C GLU A 44 9.68 3.30 -20.03
N PHE A 45 9.09 4.50 -19.90
CA PHE A 45 8.86 5.13 -18.59
C PHE A 45 8.09 4.20 -17.64
N VAL A 46 6.97 3.63 -18.10
CA VAL A 46 6.17 2.70 -17.28
C VAL A 46 6.98 1.44 -16.94
N ASN A 47 7.73 0.90 -17.90
CA ASN A 47 8.54 -0.29 -17.68
C ASN A 47 9.63 -0.04 -16.61
N TYR A 48 10.33 1.08 -16.73
CA TYR A 48 11.32 1.52 -15.75
C TYR A 48 10.71 1.65 -14.35
N MET A 49 9.61 2.39 -14.21
CA MET A 49 8.98 2.57 -12.90
C MET A 49 8.44 1.28 -12.28
N MET A 50 8.00 0.33 -13.12
CA MET A 50 7.40 -0.92 -12.67
C MET A 50 8.45 -1.99 -12.36
N LEU A 51 9.57 -2.03 -13.08
CA LEU A 51 10.50 -3.16 -13.04
C LEU A 51 11.93 -2.79 -12.64
N GLU A 52 12.37 -1.54 -12.87
CA GLU A 52 13.78 -1.17 -12.77
C GLU A 52 14.07 -0.21 -11.61
N ALA A 53 13.24 0.82 -11.41
CA ALA A 53 13.42 1.83 -10.37
C ALA A 53 13.64 1.20 -8.97
N ASP A 54 14.64 1.67 -8.23
CA ASP A 54 14.99 1.13 -6.92
C ASP A 54 13.85 1.33 -5.91
N GLU A 55 13.19 2.49 -5.98
CA GLU A 55 12.08 2.89 -5.14
C GLU A 55 10.78 2.15 -5.46
N ARG A 56 10.73 1.37 -6.55
CA ARG A 56 9.53 0.65 -6.97
C ARG A 56 8.99 -0.25 -5.87
N LEU A 57 9.91 -0.91 -5.15
CA LEU A 57 9.55 -1.86 -4.10
C LEU A 57 8.81 -1.15 -2.97
N LEU A 58 9.15 0.11 -2.68
CA LEU A 58 8.55 0.85 -1.59
C LEU A 58 7.05 1.06 -1.83
N TRP A 59 6.68 1.52 -3.03
CA TRP A 59 5.27 1.76 -3.35
C TRP A 59 4.52 0.48 -3.74
N GLN A 60 5.16 -0.49 -4.40
CA GLN A 60 4.54 -1.77 -4.74
C GLN A 60 4.24 -2.62 -3.51
N VAL A 61 5.24 -2.81 -2.63
CA VAL A 61 5.05 -3.54 -1.37
C VAL A 61 4.12 -2.75 -0.44
N GLY A 62 4.25 -1.43 -0.39
CA GLY A 62 3.31 -0.56 0.31
C GLY A 62 1.87 -0.79 -0.14
N ALA A 63 1.62 -0.88 -1.45
CA ALA A 63 0.29 -1.13 -2.00
C ALA A 63 -0.25 -2.51 -1.60
N VAL A 64 0.59 -3.55 -1.63
CA VAL A 64 0.21 -4.89 -1.16
C VAL A 64 -0.17 -4.88 0.33
N ILE A 65 0.67 -4.27 1.17
CA ILE A 65 0.41 -4.14 2.61
C ILE A 65 -0.89 -3.37 2.86
N TRP A 66 -1.11 -2.29 2.11
CA TRP A 66 -2.33 -1.48 2.21
C TRP A 66 -3.58 -2.30 1.87
N VAL A 67 -3.57 -3.03 0.76
CA VAL A 67 -4.67 -3.91 0.33
C VAL A 67 -4.95 -4.99 1.37
N LEU A 68 -3.91 -5.64 1.90
CA LEU A 68 -4.05 -6.66 2.96
C LEU A 68 -4.63 -6.07 4.24
N GLY A 69 -4.20 -4.87 4.63
CA GLY A 69 -4.74 -4.15 5.78
C GLY A 69 -6.23 -3.83 5.62
N ILE A 70 -6.63 -3.31 4.46
CA ILE A 70 -8.05 -3.02 4.14
C ILE A 70 -8.87 -4.32 4.15
N TRP A 71 -8.37 -5.38 3.51
CA TRP A 71 -9.04 -6.68 3.46
C TRP A 71 -9.26 -7.24 4.87
N ARG A 72 -8.25 -7.15 5.74
CA ARG A 72 -8.34 -7.57 7.14
C ARG A 72 -9.39 -6.76 7.91
N LEU A 73 -9.40 -5.43 7.77
CA LEU A 73 -10.42 -4.57 8.40
C LEU A 73 -11.84 -4.92 7.93
N ARG A 74 -12.03 -5.21 6.64
CA ARG A 74 -13.34 -5.64 6.10
C ARG A 74 -13.77 -6.98 6.70
N LYS A 75 -12.86 -7.94 6.86
CA LYS A 75 -13.14 -9.26 7.45
C LYS A 75 -13.57 -9.14 8.92
N GLU A 76 -12.90 -8.29 9.70
CA GLU A 76 -13.24 -7.99 11.10
C GLU A 76 -14.63 -7.35 11.25
N ARG A 77 -14.99 -6.40 10.37
CA ARG A 77 -16.32 -5.76 10.38
C ARG A 77 -17.45 -6.73 10.04
N LYS A 78 -17.19 -7.75 9.22
CA LYS A 78 -18.19 -8.80 8.93
C LYS A 78 -18.43 -9.69 10.14
N LYS A 79 -17.39 -10.12 10.84
CA LYS A 79 -17.53 -10.94 12.07
C LYS A 79 -18.31 -10.23 13.16
N GLY A 80 -18.09 -8.93 13.35
CA GLY A 80 -18.83 -8.14 14.33
C GLY A 80 -20.33 -8.00 14.05
N ARG A 81 -20.80 -8.21 12.81
CA ARG A 81 -22.21 -8.08 12.41
C ARG A 81 -23.06 -9.33 12.62
N ILE A 82 -22.46 -10.49 12.86
CA ILE A 82 -23.17 -11.78 13.00
C ILE A 82 -23.55 -12.03 14.48
N PHE A 83 -22.99 -11.24 15.40
CA PHE A 83 -23.20 -11.37 16.85
C PHE A 83 -24.03 -10.23 17.45
N TYR A 84 -24.74 -9.45 16.62
CA TYR A 84 -25.77 -8.50 17.03
C TYR A 84 -27.08 -8.85 16.36
#